data_AF-A0A6M6BG61-F1
#
_entry.id   AF-A0A6M6BG61-F1
#
_cell.length_a   1.000
_cell.length_b   1.000
_cell.length_c   1.000
_cell.angle_alpha   90.00
_cell.angle_beta   90.00
_cell.angle_gamma   90.00
#
_symmetry.space_group_name_H-M   'P 1'
#
loop_
_entity.id
_entity.type
_entity.pdbx_description
1 polymer ?
#
loop_
_entity_poly.entity_id
_entity_poly.type
_entity_poly.pdbx_seq_one_letter_code
_entity_poly.pdbx_strand_id
1 'polypeptide(L)' 'MRELGIFLFVAGLIAMVAPLLLPSNFRFPLLDWIHTWGNTVAWIIRIGISLLGLVLWLTFKNRE' A
#
# COMPACT_ATOMS: atom_id res chain seq x y z
N MET A 1 -9.44 -9.79 -13.20
CA MET A 1 -9.84 -8.82 -12.14
C MET A 1 -9.39 -9.27 -10.75
N ARG A 2 -9.48 -10.56 -10.42
CA ARG A 2 -8.95 -11.15 -9.19
C ARG A 2 -7.43 -10.97 -9.04
N GLU A 3 -6.68 -11.12 -10.14
CA GLU A 3 -5.22 -10.90 -10.13
C GLU A 3 -4.86 -9.44 -9.85
N LEU A 4 -5.63 -8.47 -10.37
CA LEU A 4 -5.40 -7.05 -10.10
C LEU A 4 -5.63 -6.72 -8.62
N GLY A 5 -6.66 -7.28 -7.98
CA GLY A 5 -6.91 -7.10 -6.55
C GLY A 5 -5.80 -7.68 -5.68
N ILE A 6 -5.29 -8.87 -6.02
CA ILE A 6 -4.16 -9.49 -5.31
C ILE A 6 -2.87 -8.70 -5.55
N PHE A 7 -2.65 -8.18 -6.75
CA PHE A 7 -1.49 -7.36 -7.06
C PHE A 7 -1.50 -6.05 -6.29
N LEU A 8 -2.66 -5.39 -6.19
CA LEU A 8 -2.84 -4.17 -5.41
C LEU A 8 -2.69 -4.42 -3.91
N PHE A 9 -3.20 -5.55 -3.41
CA PHE A 9 -3.03 -5.96 -2.03
C PHE A 9 -1.56 -6.22 -1.68
N VAL A 10 -0.85 -6.99 -2.52
CA VAL A 10 0.59 -7.26 -2.34
C VAL A 10 1.41 -5.98 -2.45
N ALA A 11 1.09 -5.09 -3.40
CA ALA A 11 1.75 -3.79 -3.52
C ALA A 11 1.52 -2.89 -2.30
N GLY A 12 0.30 -2.88 -1.73
CA GLY A 12 0.00 -2.19 -0.47
C GLY A 12 0.77 -2.76 0.71
N LEU A 13 0.82 -4.09 0.82
CA LEU A 13 1.62 -4.81 1.83
C LEU A 13 3.11 -4.48 1.70
N ILE A 14 3.66 -4.50 0.48
CA ILE A 14 5.05 -4.11 0.22
C ILE A 14 5.26 -2.64 0.57
N ALA A 15 4.34 -1.73 0.28
CA ALA A 15 4.45 -0.32 0.66
C ALA A 15 4.39 -0.09 2.18
N MET A 16 3.71 -0.97 2.91
CA MET A 16 3.64 -0.97 4.38
C MET A 16 4.89 -1.59 5.01
N VAL A 17 5.44 -2.63 4.39
CA VAL A 17 6.62 -3.38 4.84
C VAL A 17 7.93 -2.72 4.41
N ALA A 18 7.95 -1.98 3.29
CA ALA A 18 9.11 -1.25 2.79
C ALA A 18 9.75 -0.34 3.85
N PRO A 19 9.04 0.52 4.57
CA PRO A 19 9.63 1.30 5.66
C PRO A 19 10.10 0.47 6.87
N LEU A 20 9.69 -0.80 7.01
CA LEU A 20 10.04 -1.70 8.12
C LEU A 20 11.24 -2.61 7.79
N LEU A 21 11.35 -3.09 6.55
CA LEU A 21 12.40 -4.02 6.09
C LEU A 21 13.49 -3.35 5.24
N LEU A 22 13.15 -2.29 4.50
CA LEU A 22 14.14 -1.46 3.82
C LEU A 22 14.52 -0.30 4.75
N PRO A 23 15.77 0.20 4.68
CA PRO A 23 16.18 1.35 5.46
C PRO A 23 15.19 2.50 5.23
N SER A 24 14.83 3.24 6.29
CA SER A 24 13.89 4.37 6.29
C SER A 24 14.17 5.48 5.26
N ASN A 25 15.26 5.36 4.52
CA ASN A 25 15.68 6.24 3.43
C ASN A 25 15.33 5.71 2.03
N PHE A 26 14.70 4.53 1.91
CA PHE A 26 14.21 4.01 0.63
C PHE A 26 12.97 4.81 0.20
N ARG A 27 13.25 5.94 -0.44
CA ARG A 27 12.26 6.88 -0.94
C ARG A 27 11.91 6.50 -2.36
N PHE A 28 10.72 5.94 -2.55
CA PHE A 28 10.16 5.86 -3.89
C PHE A 28 9.95 7.30 -4.39
N PRO A 29 10.50 7.71 -5.54
CA PRO A 29 10.38 9.09 -6.03
C PRO A 29 8.92 9.55 -6.15
N LEU A 30 8.03 8.60 -6.47
CA LEU A 30 6.59 8.80 -6.60
C LEU A 30 5.87 8.98 -5.25
N LEU A 31 6.47 8.54 -4.15
CA LEU A 31 5.95 8.63 -2.77
C LEU A 31 6.85 9.52 -1.90
N ASP A 32 7.83 10.24 -2.45
CA ASP A 32 8.62 11.17 -1.63
C ASP A 32 7.73 12.33 -1.14
N TRP A 33 6.76 12.75 -1.96
CA TRP A 33 5.83 13.82 -1.62
C TRP A 33 4.97 13.51 -0.40
N ILE A 34 4.65 12.25 -0.07
CA ILE A 34 3.85 11.95 1.14
C ILE A 34 4.65 12.19 2.43
N HIS A 35 5.98 12.27 2.36
CA HIS A 35 6.80 12.64 3.51
C HIS A 35 6.72 14.14 3.85
N THR A 36 6.29 15.01 2.92
CA THR A 36 6.10 16.45 3.22
C THR A 36 4.86 16.71 4.08
N TRP A 37 3.92 15.76 4.12
CA TRP A 37 2.70 15.83 4.93
C TRP A 37 2.91 15.31 6.36
N GLY A 38 4.13 14.87 6.68
CA GLY A 38 4.50 14.32 7.96
C GLY A 38 4.28 12.81 8.07
N ASN A 39 4.96 12.21 9.06
CA ASN A 39 5.01 10.75 9.22
C ASN A 39 3.62 10.12 9.43
N THR A 40 2.71 10.83 10.10
CA THR A 40 1.34 10.37 10.35
C THR A 40 0.54 10.20 9.05
N VAL A 41 0.61 11.19 8.15
CA VAL A 41 -0.12 11.14 6.86
C VAL A 41 0.47 10.05 5.95
N ALA A 42 1.79 9.92 5.91
CA ALA A 42 2.45 8.86 5.16
C ALA A 42 2.02 7.45 5.62
N TRP A 43 1.87 7.25 6.93
CA TRP A 43 1.35 6.00 7.50
C TRP A 43 -0.13 5.75 7.15
N ILE A 44 -0.96 6.79 7.20
CA ILE A 44 -2.38 6.69 6.81
C ILE A 44 -2.51 6.27 5.35
N ILE A 45 -1.70 6.83 4.44
CA ILE A 45 -1.74 6.48 3.01
C ILE A 45 -1.31 5.02 2.79
N ARG A 46 -0.26 4.55 3.48
CA ARG A 46 0.18 3.15 3.42
C ARG A 46 -0.90 2.18 3.92
N ILE A 47 -1.54 2.51 5.04
CA ILE A 47 -2.66 1.73 5.59
C ILE A 47 -3.84 1.76 4.63
N GLY A 48 -4.17 2.92 4.07
CA GLY A 48 -5.27 3.11 3.13
C GLY A 48 -5.11 2.27 1.86
N ILE A 49 -3.92 2.24 1.27
CA ILE A 49 -3.63 1.43 0.08
C ILE A 49 -3.71 -0.08 0.40
N SER A 50 -3.21 -0.49 1.57
CA SER A 50 -3.27 -1.89 2.01
C SER A 50 -4.72 -2.35 2.25
N LEU A 51 -5.52 -1.53 2.94
CA LEU A 51 -6.95 -1.79 3.17
C LEU A 51 -7.75 -1.77 1.86
N LEU A 52 -7.50 -0.80 0.98
CA LEU A 52 -8.14 -0.75 -0.33
C LEU A 52 -7.85 -2.00 -1.16
N GLY A 53 -6.58 -2.45 -1.19
CA GLY A 53 -6.20 -3.70 -1.84
C GLY A 53 -6.90 -4.91 -1.26
N LEU A 54 -7.02 -5.00 0.07
CA LEU A 54 -7.75 -6.09 0.75
C LEU A 54 -9.24 -6.08 0.41
N VAL A 55 -9.89 -4.90 0.45
CA VAL A 55 -11.32 -4.72 0.17
C VAL A 55 -11.62 -5.05 -1.30
N LEU A 56 -10.77 -4.60 -2.22
CA LEU A 56 -10.84 -4.97 -3.63
C LEU A 56 -10.70 -6.49 -3.81
N TRP A 57 -9.70 -7.10 -3.18
CA TRP A 57 -9.52 -8.54 -3.24
C TRP A 57 -10.74 -9.32 -2.72
N LEU A 58 -11.29 -8.95 -1.56
CA LEU A 58 -12.49 -9.58 -1.00
C LEU A 58 -13.72 -9.38 -1.89
N THR A 59 -13.91 -8.19 -2.45
CA THR A 59 -15.05 -7.87 -3.34
C THR A 59 -15.01 -8.68 -4.63
N PHE A 60 -13.83 -8.87 -5.22
CA PHE A 60 -13.65 -9.65 -6.44
C PHE A 60 -13.52 -11.15 -6.21
N LYS A 61 -13.09 -11.58 -5.02
CA LYS A 61 -13.11 -13.00 -4.61
C LYS A 61 -14.54 -13.55 -4.50
N ASN A 62 -15.50 -12.72 -4.10
CA ASN A 62 -16.88 -13.13 -3.88
C ASN A 62 -17.75 -13.11 -5.16
N ARG A 63 -17.12 -12.98 -6.34
CA ARG A 63 -17.75 -12.96 -7.67
C ARG A 63 -17.42 -14.20 -8.51
N GLU A 64 -16.70 -15.17 -7.93
CA GLU A 64 -16.50 -16.53 -8.47
C GLU A 64 -17.59 -17.48 -7.95
#